data_AF-A0A933F704-F1
#
_entry.id   AF-A0A933F704-F1
#
_cell.length_a   1.000
_cell.length_b   1.000
_cell.length_c   1.000
_cell.angle_alpha   90.00
_cell.angle_beta   90.00
_cell.angle_gamma   90.00
#
_symmetry.space_group_name_H-M   'P 1'
#
loop_
_entity.id
_entity.type
_entity.pdbx_description
1 polymer ?
#
loop_
_entity_poly.entity_id
_entity_poly.type
_entity_poly.pdbx_seq_one_letter_code
_entity_poly.pdbx_strand_id
1 'polypeptide(L)'
;MTRRQEPRKAPGRAGQRSPAPGPDMATLLRKHPRLLRVLHEYGVNFCAGCYLTLSATPEKAAAYHGVPDIPEFVARVRRVVSPSAARKHSRRHRNLRPRRRSE
;
A
#
# COMPACT_ATOMS: atom_id res chain seq x y z
N MET A 1 -11.19 23.87 55.31
CA MET A 1 -10.52 22.63 54.86
C MET A 1 -11.03 22.28 53.45
N THR A 2 -10.40 22.80 52.39
CA THR A 2 -10.81 22.59 50.99
C THR A 2 -9.91 21.56 50.34
N ARG A 3 -10.49 20.41 49.97
CA ARG A 3 -9.82 19.26 49.36
C ARG A 3 -9.49 19.60 47.90
N ARG A 4 -8.22 19.90 47.59
CA ARG A 4 -7.70 20.01 46.22
C ARG A 4 -7.93 18.68 45.49
N GLN A 5 -8.72 18.70 44.42
CA GLN A 5 -8.83 17.58 43.49
C GLN A 5 -7.63 17.61 42.54
N GLU A 6 -6.83 16.55 42.53
CA GLU A 6 -5.74 16.36 41.58
C GLU A 6 -6.27 16.01 40.17
N PRO A 7 -5.65 16.51 39.10
CA PRO A 7 -6.04 16.16 37.74
C PRO A 7 -5.70 14.70 37.45
N ARG A 8 -6.74 13.91 37.15
CA ARG A 8 -6.60 12.52 36.72
C ARG A 8 -5.80 12.45 35.42
N LYS A 9 -4.63 11.82 35.50
CA LYS A 9 -3.73 11.48 34.39
C LYS A 9 -4.52 10.69 33.35
N ALA A 10 -4.72 11.26 32.17
CA ALA A 10 -5.39 10.61 31.05
C ALA A 10 -4.64 9.32 30.67
N PRO A 11 -5.33 8.21 30.34
CA PRO A 11 -4.67 7.01 29.84
C PRO A 11 -3.99 7.36 28.51
N GLY A 12 -2.67 7.21 28.47
CA GLY A 12 -1.86 7.39 27.28
C GLY A 12 -2.45 6.58 26.13
N ARG A 13 -2.79 7.27 25.03
CA ARG A 13 -3.26 6.62 23.80
C ARG A 13 -2.24 5.55 23.43
N ALA A 14 -2.69 4.30 23.49
CA ALA A 14 -1.97 3.14 23.01
C ALA A 14 -1.30 3.51 21.70
N GLY A 15 0.03 3.46 21.70
CA GLY A 15 0.84 3.72 20.53
C GLY A 15 0.33 2.84 19.41
N GLN A 16 -0.28 3.47 18.41
CA GLN A 16 -0.53 2.84 17.12
C GLN A 16 0.84 2.38 16.67
N ARG A 17 1.10 1.06 16.77
CA ARG A 17 2.26 0.43 16.17
C ARG A 17 2.14 0.73 14.68
N SER A 18 2.78 1.82 14.26
CA SER A 18 2.87 2.16 12.85
C SER A 18 3.51 0.93 12.20
N PRO A 19 2.83 0.26 11.24
CA PRO A 19 3.49 -0.78 10.48
C PRO A 19 4.80 -0.20 9.96
N ALA A 20 5.89 -0.97 10.04
CA ALA A 20 7.21 -0.52 9.58
C ALA A 20 7.04 0.23 8.25
N PRO A 21 7.61 1.45 8.11
CA PRO A 21 7.29 2.31 6.98
C PRO A 21 7.57 1.54 5.70
N GLY A 22 6.50 1.27 4.95
CA GLY A 22 6.61 0.65 3.64
C GLY A 22 7.49 1.51 2.71
N PRO A 23 7.95 0.95 1.58
CA PRO A 23 8.73 1.72 0.62
C PRO A 23 7.98 2.99 0.20
N ASP A 24 8.71 4.10 0.12
CA ASP A 24 8.17 5.38 -0.32
C ASP A 24 7.78 5.36 -1.81
N MET A 25 7.00 6.36 -2.23
CA MET A 25 6.56 6.51 -3.61
C MET A 25 7.72 6.58 -4.61
N ALA A 26 8.82 7.27 -4.26
CA ALA A 26 10.01 7.38 -5.09
C ALA A 26 10.68 6.01 -5.33
N THR A 27 10.81 5.19 -4.30
CA THR A 27 11.39 3.84 -4.38
C THR A 27 10.47 2.92 -5.17
N LEU A 28 9.16 3.01 -4.96
CA LEU A 28 8.18 2.23 -5.72
C LEU A 28 8.19 2.59 -7.20
N LEU A 29 8.22 3.87 -7.55
CA LEU A 29 8.23 4.35 -8.93
C LEU A 29 9.51 3.96 -9.67
N ARG A 30 10.68 4.07 -9.01
CA ARG A 30 11.98 3.64 -9.58
C ARG A 30 11.98 2.15 -9.95
N LYS A 31 11.39 1.30 -9.11
CA LYS A 31 11.34 -0.15 -9.33
C LYS A 31 10.21 -0.58 -10.27
N HIS A 32 9.11 0.18 -10.28
CA HIS A 32 7.88 -0.18 -10.97
C HIS A 32 7.33 1.01 -11.76
N PRO A 33 7.90 1.34 -12.93
CA PRO A 33 7.46 2.49 -13.73
C PRO A 33 6.00 2.39 -14.20
N ARG A 34 5.44 1.17 -14.26
CA ARG A 34 4.00 0.93 -14.54
C ARG A 34 3.08 1.52 -13.47
N LEU A 35 3.59 1.84 -12.29
CA LEU A 35 2.83 2.48 -11.22
C LEU A 35 2.34 3.88 -11.62
N LEU A 36 3.06 4.59 -12.51
CA LEU A 36 2.63 5.89 -13.02
C LEU A 36 1.22 5.88 -13.60
N ARG A 37 0.84 4.79 -14.29
CA ARG A 37 -0.51 4.64 -14.83
C ARG A 37 -1.57 4.57 -13.73
N VAL A 38 -1.30 3.83 -12.66
CA VAL A 38 -2.20 3.76 -11.50
C VAL A 38 -2.32 5.12 -10.83
N LEU A 39 -1.21 5.84 -10.67
CA LEU A 39 -1.26 7.18 -10.08
C LEU A 39 -2.12 8.13 -10.91
N HIS A 40 -1.96 8.10 -12.24
CA HIS A 40 -2.79 8.89 -13.16
C HIS A 40 -4.27 8.51 -13.08
N GLU A 41 -4.61 7.21 -13.02
CA GLU A 41 -5.99 6.73 -12.89
C GLU A 41 -6.68 7.25 -11.61
N TYR A 42 -5.94 7.41 -10.51
CA TYR A 42 -6.46 7.92 -9.23
C TYR A 42 -6.22 9.43 -9.02
N GLY A 43 -5.77 10.15 -10.06
CA GLY A 43 -5.56 11.60 -9.98
C GLY A 43 -4.35 12.04 -9.14
N VAL A 44 -3.47 11.11 -8.76
CA VAL A 44 -2.25 11.39 -7.98
C VAL A 44 -1.17 11.90 -8.92
N ASN A 45 -1.10 13.22 -9.08
CA ASN A 45 -0.14 13.90 -9.94
C ASN A 45 0.98 14.54 -9.11
N PHE A 46 2.19 14.60 -9.63
CA PHE A 46 3.31 15.23 -8.93
C PHE A 46 4.27 15.89 -9.92
N CYS A 47 4.84 17.02 -9.53
CA CYS A 47 5.88 17.71 -10.27
C CYS A 47 7.27 17.41 -9.67
N ALA A 48 8.33 17.93 -10.31
CA ALA A 48 9.71 17.78 -9.82
C ALA A 48 9.91 18.29 -8.38
N GLY A 49 9.05 19.19 -7.90
CA GLY A 49 9.07 19.74 -6.54
C GLY A 49 8.22 18.99 -5.50
N CYS A 50 7.48 17.95 -5.87
CA CYS A 50 6.56 17.25 -4.98
C CYS A 50 7.27 16.25 -4.03
N TYR A 51 8.33 16.70 -3.37
CA TYR A 51 9.14 15.91 -2.45
C TYR A 51 8.30 15.22 -1.37
N LEU A 52 7.30 15.91 -0.82
CA LEU A 52 6.39 15.34 0.18
C LEU A 52 5.60 14.14 -0.33
N THR A 53 5.17 14.14 -1.59
CA THR A 53 4.46 13.01 -2.20
C THR A 53 5.45 11.87 -2.50
N LEU A 54 6.64 12.19 -2.99
CA LEU A 54 7.65 11.21 -3.40
C LEU A 54 8.29 10.48 -2.21
N SER A 55 8.47 11.16 -1.07
CA SER A 55 9.00 10.60 0.17
C SER A 55 7.93 9.94 1.06
N ALA A 56 6.66 10.07 0.70
CA ALA A 56 5.54 9.50 1.44
C ALA A 56 5.28 8.03 1.08
N THR A 57 4.60 7.31 1.96
CA THR A 57 4.01 6.00 1.64
C THR A 57 2.80 6.18 0.72
N PRO A 58 2.34 5.12 0.01
CA PRO A 58 1.15 5.20 -0.83
C PRO A 58 -0.08 5.72 -0.11
N GLU A 59 -0.29 5.32 1.15
CA GLU A 59 -1.41 5.77 1.98
C GLU A 59 -1.38 7.28 2.21
N LYS A 60 -0.19 7.81 2.54
CA LYS A 60 0.01 9.24 2.78
C LYS A 60 -0.10 10.04 1.49
N ALA A 61 0.45 9.53 0.39
CA ALA A 61 0.31 10.15 -0.92
C ALA A 61 -1.17 10.24 -1.32
N ALA A 62 -1.94 9.16 -1.16
CA ALA A 62 -3.38 9.17 -1.44
C ALA A 62 -4.12 10.22 -0.58
N ALA A 63 -3.76 10.36 0.69
CA ALA A 63 -4.35 11.36 1.59
C ALA A 63 -4.02 12.80 1.16
N TYR A 64 -2.77 13.09 0.76
CA TYR A 64 -2.38 14.42 0.29
C TYR A 64 -3.12 14.85 -0.98
N HIS A 65 -3.49 13.87 -1.82
CA HIS A 65 -4.16 14.09 -3.09
C HIS A 65 -5.68 13.92 -3.02
N GLY A 66 -6.24 13.67 -1.83
CA GLY A 66 -7.69 13.56 -1.62
C GLY A 66 -8.33 12.37 -2.35
N VAL A 67 -7.61 11.25 -2.50
CA VAL A 67 -8.13 10.05 -3.16
C VAL A 67 -9.35 9.52 -2.38
N PRO A 68 -10.52 9.32 -3.03
CA PRO A 68 -11.76 8.97 -2.33
C PRO A 68 -11.73 7.58 -1.69
N ASP A 69 -11.09 6.59 -2.32
CA ASP A 69 -10.92 5.24 -1.79
C ASP A 69 -9.42 4.88 -1.63
N ILE A 70 -8.87 5.27 -0.47
CA ILE A 70 -7.47 4.99 -0.12
C ILE A 70 -7.20 3.47 -0.03
N PRO A 71 -8.04 2.64 0.60
CA PRO A 71 -7.85 1.18 0.62
C PRO A 71 -7.74 0.55 -0.77
N GLU A 72 -8.62 0.94 -1.70
CA GLU A 72 -8.62 0.43 -3.07
C GLU A 72 -7.34 0.86 -3.81
N PHE A 73 -6.96 2.14 -3.69
CA PHE A 73 -5.72 2.66 -4.26
C PHE A 73 -4.50 1.86 -3.79
N VAL A 74 -4.36 1.65 -2.48
CA VAL A 74 -3.23 0.90 -1.90
C VAL A 74 -3.23 -0.55 -2.40
N ALA A 75 -4.39 -1.19 -2.49
CA ALA A 75 -4.51 -2.53 -3.06
C ALA A 75 -4.05 -2.58 -4.52
N ARG A 76 -4.40 -1.56 -5.32
CA ARG A 76 -3.99 -1.42 -6.72
C ARG A 76 -2.47 -1.24 -6.84
N VAL A 77 -1.87 -0.37 -6.03
CA VAL A 77 -0.42 -0.20 -5.94
C VAL A 77 0.27 -1.53 -5.61
N ARG A 78 -0.21 -2.26 -4.60
CA ARG A 78 0.35 -3.56 -4.18
C ARG A 78 0.31 -4.62 -5.29
N ARG A 79 -0.77 -4.64 -6.10
CA ARG A 79 -0.88 -5.56 -7.26
C ARG A 79 0.19 -5.30 -8.32
N VAL A 80 0.57 -4.04 -8.54
CA VAL A 80 1.62 -3.67 -9.50
C VAL A 80 3.01 -4.03 -8.97
N VAL A 81 3.24 -3.83 -7.68
CA VAL A 81 4.53 -4.10 -7.02
C VAL A 81 4.79 -5.61 -6.85
N SER A 82 3.75 -6.40 -6.58
CA SER A 82 3.86 -7.86 -6.42
C SER A 82 2.85 -8.63 -7.30
N PRO A 83 3.08 -8.70 -8.62
CA PRO A 83 2.21 -9.43 -9.55
C PRO A 83 2.22 -10.95 -9.32
N SER A 84 3.21 -11.47 -8.58
CA SER A 84 3.42 -12.90 -8.33
C SER A 84 2.44 -13.50 -7.31
N ALA A 85 1.80 -12.70 -6.46
CA ALA A 85 0.78 -13.20 -5.53
C ALA A 85 -0.44 -13.80 -6.27
N ALA A 86 -0.81 -13.24 -7.42
CA ALA A 86 -1.93 -13.74 -8.23
C ALA A 86 -1.56 -14.97 -9.08
N ARG A 87 -0.30 -15.14 -9.48
CA ARG A 87 0.11 -16.24 -10.40
C ARG A 87 0.31 -17.60 -9.72
N LYS A 88 0.51 -17.64 -8.40
CA LYS A 88 0.74 -18.91 -7.68
C LYS A 88 -0.49 -19.83 -7.64
N HIS A 89 -1.70 -19.28 -7.73
CA HIS A 89 -2.94 -20.09 -7.72
C HIS A 89 -3.26 -20.79 -9.05
N SER A 90 -2.80 -20.25 -10.18
CA SER A 90 -3.15 -20.77 -11.51
C SER A 90 -2.25 -21.92 -11.99
N ARG A 91 -1.02 -22.03 -11.48
CA ARG A 91 -0.07 -23.08 -11.91
C ARG A 91 -0.34 -24.47 -11.31
N ARG A 92 -1.20 -24.62 -10.30
CA ARG A 92 -1.51 -25.93 -9.70
C ARG A 92 -2.52 -26.78 -10.49
N HIS A 93 -3.25 -26.21 -11.45
CA HIS A 93 -4.32 -26.93 -12.16
C HIS A 93 -3.97 -27.44 -13.57
N ARG A 94 -2.73 -27.29 -14.05
CA ARG A 94 -2.37 -27.64 -15.45
C ARG A 94 -1.53 -28.91 -15.65
N ASN A 95 -1.22 -29.67 -14.59
CA ASN A 95 -0.37 -30.87 -14.67
C ASN A 95 -1.12 -32.20 -14.47
N LEU A 96 -2.32 -32.35 -15.04
CA LEU A 96 -2.97 -33.65 -15.20
C LEU A 96 -3.14 -33.94 -16.70
N ARG A 97 -2.03 -34.30 -17.37
CA ARG A 97 -2.10 -34.97 -18.67
C ARG A 97 -2.29 -36.47 -18.41
N PRO A 98 -3.33 -37.14 -18.95
CA PRO A 98 -3.39 -38.58 -18.93
C PRO A 98 -2.27 -39.14 -19.84
N ARG A 99 -1.43 -40.00 -19.28
CA ARG A 99 -0.49 -40.82 -20.04
C ARG A 99 -1.31 -41.74 -20.95
N ARG A 100 -1.34 -41.46 -22.26
CA ARG A 100 -1.75 -42.45 -23.26
C ARG A 100 -0.77 -43.60 -23.19
N ARG A 101 -1.27 -44.80 -22.88
CA ARG A 101 -0.53 -46.06 -22.93
C ARG A 101 -0.74 -46.61 -24.34
N SER A 102 0.34 -46.71 -25.10
CA SER A 102 0.36 -47.36 -26.42
C SER A 102 0.09 -48.85 -26.27
N GLU A 103 -0.69 -49.41 -27.19
CA GLU A 103 -0.78 -50.84 -27.49
C GLU A 103 0.54 -51.37 -28.08
#